data_AF-A0A7K6IAQ2-F1
#
_entry.id   AF-A0A7K6IAQ2-F1
#
_cell.length_a   1.000
_cell.length_b   1.000
_cell.length_c   1.000
_cell.angle_alpha   90.00
_cell.angle_beta   90.00
_cell.angle_gamma   90.00
#
_symmetry.space_group_name_H-M   'P 1'
#
loop_
_entity.id
_entity.type
_entity.pdbx_description
1 polymer ?
#
loop_
_entity_poly.entity_id
_entity_poly.type
_entity_poly.pdbx_seq_one_letter_code
_entity_poly.pdbx_strand_id
1 'polypeptide(L)'
;QQKVELPVTDNVQTIPPPYVVRTILVFGRPGGQPPFPPGEPMKKMLQCPYFFFDVVYIHNGLEEKEDESSWKDMYSFFSSLDTKGTNYKYEVALAGPAVELHNCMAKLLAHPLQRPFQSHAAYGLLEEEESAEIEATV
;
A
#
# COMPACT_ATOMS: atom_id res chain seq x y z
N GLN A 1 22.45 -13.66 -7.48
CA GLN A 1 21.07 -13.27 -7.08
C GLN A 1 20.31 -14.52 -6.71
N GLN A 2 19.64 -14.56 -5.55
CA GLN A 2 18.69 -15.63 -5.23
C GLN A 2 17.41 -15.41 -6.04
N LYS A 3 16.95 -16.46 -6.73
CA LYS A 3 15.68 -16.46 -7.45
C LYS A 3 14.61 -16.96 -6.48
N VAL A 4 13.68 -16.09 -6.11
CA VAL A 4 12.52 -16.46 -5.29
C VAL A 4 11.43 -16.96 -6.23
N GLU A 5 10.93 -18.17 -6.00
CA GLU A 5 9.82 -18.73 -6.75
C GLU A 5 8.50 -18.44 -6.03
N LEU A 6 7.38 -18.49 -6.77
CA LEU A 6 6.06 -18.31 -6.18
C LEU A 6 5.59 -19.66 -5.62
N PRO A 7 5.03 -19.69 -4.40
CA PRO A 7 4.55 -20.92 -3.81
C PRO A 7 3.28 -21.40 -4.52
N VAL A 8 3.07 -22.72 -4.50
CA VAL A 8 1.89 -23.39 -5.09
C VAL A 8 1.37 -24.40 -4.07
N THR A 9 0.07 -24.60 -4.05
CA THR A 9 -0.63 -25.58 -3.21
C THR A 9 -1.71 -26.26 -4.02
N ASP A 10 -2.06 -27.50 -3.67
CA ASP A 10 -3.14 -28.24 -4.36
C ASP A 10 -4.50 -27.55 -4.25
N ASN A 11 -4.78 -26.91 -3.10
CA ASN A 11 -6.01 -26.13 -2.90
C ASN A 11 -5.73 -24.82 -2.16
N VAL A 12 -5.85 -23.72 -2.89
CA VAL A 12 -5.55 -22.37 -2.40
C VAL A 12 -6.51 -21.85 -1.33
N GLN A 13 -7.70 -22.44 -1.20
CA GLN A 13 -8.72 -22.01 -0.24
C GLN A 13 -8.58 -22.67 1.13
N THR A 14 -7.91 -23.81 1.22
CA THR A 14 -7.87 -24.61 2.46
C THR A 14 -6.46 -24.97 2.92
N ILE A 15 -5.48 -24.99 2.02
CA ILE A 15 -4.09 -25.33 2.34
C ILE A 15 -3.29 -24.03 2.43
N PRO A 16 -2.70 -23.69 3.60
CA PRO A 16 -1.83 -22.53 3.69
C PRO A 16 -0.53 -22.78 2.92
N PRO A 17 0.02 -21.77 2.23
CA PRO A 17 1.29 -21.92 1.54
C PRO A 17 2.46 -22.03 2.53
N PRO A 18 3.60 -22.61 2.13
CA PRO A 18 4.79 -22.67 2.99
C PRO A 18 5.40 -21.29 3.28
N TYR A 19 5.14 -20.30 2.42
CA TYR A 19 5.53 -18.91 2.58
C TYR A 19 4.63 -18.02 1.71
N VAL A 20 4.76 -16.70 1.86
CA VAL A 20 4.15 -15.70 0.96
C VAL A 20 5.21 -14.76 0.45
N VAL A 21 5.00 -14.20 -0.74
CA VAL A 21 5.91 -13.23 -1.34
C VAL A 21 5.23 -11.86 -1.33
N ARG A 22 5.86 -10.89 -0.67
CA ARG A 22 5.37 -9.52 -0.57
C ARG A 22 6.42 -8.55 -1.08
N THR A 23 6.00 -7.64 -1.95
CA THR A 23 6.80 -6.47 -2.34
C THR A 23 6.17 -5.23 -1.75
N ILE A 24 6.97 -4.39 -1.11
CA ILE A 24 6.56 -3.04 -0.67
C ILE A 24 7.33 -2.06 -1.54
N LEU A 25 6.63 -1.34 -2.42
CA LEU A 25 7.20 -0.30 -3.26
C LEU A 25 7.01 1.05 -2.60
N VAL A 26 8.11 1.72 -2.26
CA VAL A 26 8.10 3.15 -1.92
C VAL A 26 8.46 3.92 -3.18
N PHE A 27 7.52 4.69 -3.72
CA PHE A 27 7.69 5.43 -4.98
C PHE A 27 7.50 6.92 -4.74
N GLY A 28 8.47 7.75 -5.13
CA GLY A 28 8.45 9.19 -4.84
C GLY A 28 8.87 10.09 -6.01
N ARG A 29 8.90 9.57 -7.25
CA ARG A 29 9.34 10.38 -8.39
C ARG A 29 8.24 11.36 -8.83
N PRO A 30 8.54 12.67 -8.94
CA PRO A 30 7.65 13.62 -9.59
C PRO A 30 7.65 13.38 -11.10
N GLY A 31 6.47 13.41 -11.72
CA GLY A 31 6.31 13.34 -13.18
C GLY A 31 6.89 12.10 -13.85
N GLY A 32 6.05 11.12 -14.13
CA GLY A 32 6.41 9.98 -14.98
C GLY A 32 5.17 9.34 -15.55
N GLN A 33 5.20 8.94 -16.81
CA GLN A 33 4.16 8.06 -17.33
C GLN A 33 4.24 6.72 -16.57
N PRO A 34 3.11 6.08 -16.28
CA PRO A 34 3.12 4.73 -15.74
C PRO A 34 4.00 3.84 -16.64
N PRO A 35 4.82 2.96 -16.05
CA PRO A 35 5.61 2.02 -16.85
C PRO A 35 4.66 1.20 -17.74
N PHE A 36 5.19 0.73 -18.87
CA PHE A 36 4.45 -0.09 -19.84
C PHE A 36 3.58 -1.15 -19.15
N PRO A 37 2.41 -1.46 -19.73
CA PRO A 37 1.48 -2.42 -19.14
C PRO A 37 2.20 -3.73 -18.78
N PRO A 38 1.76 -4.41 -17.71
CA PRO A 38 2.41 -5.61 -17.23
C PRO A 38 2.61 -6.62 -18.36
N GLY A 39 3.85 -7.07 -18.58
CA GLY A 39 4.11 -8.22 -19.44
C GLY A 39 3.44 -9.49 -18.88
N GLU A 40 3.28 -10.54 -19.69
CA GLU A 40 2.68 -11.80 -19.23
C GLU A 40 3.27 -12.38 -17.93
N PRO A 41 4.60 -12.36 -17.71
CA PRO A 41 5.17 -12.87 -16.47
C PRO A 41 4.69 -12.09 -15.23
N MET A 42 4.57 -10.77 -15.36
CA MET A 42 4.10 -9.90 -14.29
C MET A 42 2.61 -10.11 -14.04
N LYS A 43 1.79 -10.33 -15.10
CA LYS A 43 0.38 -10.68 -14.94
C LYS A 43 0.21 -12.00 -14.17
N LYS A 44 0.98 -13.04 -14.52
CA LYS A 44 0.97 -14.33 -13.81
C LYS A 44 1.35 -14.16 -12.34
N MET A 45 2.34 -13.31 -12.07
CA MET A 45 2.75 -13.00 -10.69
C MET A 45 1.64 -12.29 -9.91
N LEU A 46 1.00 -11.26 -10.49
CA LEU A 46 -0.11 -10.55 -9.86
C LEU A 46 -1.35 -11.44 -9.63
N GLN A 47 -1.56 -12.45 -10.49
CA GLN A 47 -2.64 -13.44 -10.35
C GLN A 47 -2.36 -14.49 -9.26
N CYS A 48 -1.11 -14.68 -8.83
CA CYS A 48 -0.79 -15.64 -7.77
C CYS A 48 -1.45 -15.21 -6.44
N PRO A 49 -2.21 -16.09 -5.75
CA PRO A 49 -2.88 -15.73 -4.49
C PRO A 49 -1.89 -15.44 -3.35
N TYR A 50 -0.65 -15.90 -3.47
CA TYR A 50 0.39 -15.77 -2.45
C TYR A 50 1.41 -14.67 -2.77
N PHE A 51 1.17 -13.89 -3.82
CA PHE A 51 1.93 -12.68 -4.15
C PHE A 51 1.14 -11.42 -3.80
N PHE A 52 1.80 -10.48 -3.13
CA PHE A 52 1.23 -9.21 -2.68
C PHE A 52 2.14 -8.05 -3.10
N PHE A 53 1.52 -6.97 -3.56
CA PHE A 53 2.23 -5.79 -4.06
C PHE A 53 1.67 -4.54 -3.40
N ASP A 54 2.27 -4.14 -2.29
CA ASP A 54 1.88 -2.95 -1.54
C ASP A 54 2.66 -1.72 -2.03
N VAL A 55 2.02 -0.55 -1.98
CA VAL A 55 2.59 0.70 -2.49
C VAL A 55 2.46 1.81 -1.45
N VAL A 56 3.55 2.56 -1.26
CA VAL A 56 3.55 3.87 -0.60
C VAL A 56 3.97 4.88 -1.66
N TYR A 57 3.02 5.70 -2.11
CA TYR A 57 3.24 6.72 -3.12
C TYR A 57 3.43 8.09 -2.45
N ILE A 58 4.58 8.70 -2.70
CA ILE A 58 4.98 10.01 -2.17
C ILE A 58 4.93 11.03 -3.31
N HIS A 59 4.16 12.12 -3.18
CA HIS A 59 4.08 13.14 -4.23
C HIS A 59 3.78 14.56 -3.71
N ASN A 60 4.00 15.55 -4.58
CA ASN A 60 3.72 16.97 -4.35
C ASN A 60 2.36 17.42 -4.89
N GLY A 61 1.58 16.50 -5.46
CA GLY A 61 0.37 16.79 -6.24
C GLY A 61 -0.75 17.58 -5.55
N LEU A 62 -0.70 17.80 -4.23
CA LEU A 62 -1.62 18.68 -3.49
C LEU A 62 -1.15 20.15 -3.48
N GLU A 63 0.15 20.40 -3.71
CA GLU A 63 0.78 21.73 -3.70
C GLU A 63 1.07 22.22 -5.13
N GLU A 64 1.43 21.32 -6.04
CA GLU A 64 1.81 21.63 -7.42
C GLU A 64 0.60 21.45 -8.37
N LYS A 65 -0.19 22.52 -8.55
CA LYS A 65 -1.39 22.54 -9.43
C LYS A 65 -1.10 22.16 -10.89
N GLU A 66 0.12 22.33 -11.38
CA GLU A 66 0.51 21.97 -12.75
C GLU A 66 0.60 20.44 -12.96
N ASP A 67 0.86 19.67 -11.90
CA ASP A 67 1.12 18.23 -11.98
C ASP A 67 -0.04 17.36 -11.47
N GLU A 68 -1.22 17.96 -11.22
CA GLU A 68 -2.39 17.28 -10.67
C GLU A 68 -2.85 16.05 -11.49
N SER A 69 -2.71 16.10 -12.82
CA SER A 69 -3.08 14.97 -13.67
C SER A 69 -2.06 13.83 -13.58
N SER A 70 -0.77 14.14 -13.45
CA SER A 70 0.32 13.15 -13.60
C SER A 70 0.39 12.19 -12.41
N TRP A 71 0.20 12.68 -11.19
CA TRP A 71 0.21 11.83 -9.99
C TRP A 71 -1.06 10.97 -9.87
N LYS A 72 -2.23 11.51 -10.26
CA LYS A 72 -3.50 10.76 -10.26
C LYS A 72 -3.45 9.60 -11.24
N ASP A 73 -2.86 9.79 -12.41
CA ASP A 73 -2.66 8.74 -13.40
C ASP A 73 -1.74 7.63 -12.86
N MET A 74 -0.64 7.99 -12.20
CA MET A 74 0.27 7.04 -11.57
C MET A 74 -0.41 6.27 -10.41
N TYR A 75 -1.17 6.97 -9.57
CA TYR A 75 -1.92 6.36 -8.48
C TYR A 75 -3.00 5.39 -8.99
N SER A 76 -3.67 5.75 -10.09
CA SER A 76 -4.65 4.92 -10.79
C SER A 76 -3.99 3.70 -11.44
N PHE A 77 -2.80 3.87 -12.01
CA PHE A 77 -2.00 2.76 -12.52
C PHE A 77 -1.68 1.76 -11.40
N PHE A 78 -1.21 2.21 -10.24
CA PHE A 78 -0.99 1.31 -9.11
C PHE A 78 -2.28 0.60 -8.63
N SER A 79 -3.43 1.28 -8.65
CA SER A 79 -4.73 0.63 -8.40
C SER A 79 -4.99 -0.50 -9.39
N SER A 80 -4.68 -0.29 -10.67
CA SER A 80 -4.95 -1.26 -11.72
C SER A 80 -4.15 -2.56 -11.60
N LEU A 81 -3.07 -2.55 -10.81
CA LEU A 81 -2.26 -3.74 -10.53
C LEU A 81 -2.91 -4.64 -9.46
N ASP A 82 -3.83 -4.12 -8.65
CA ASP A 82 -4.54 -4.90 -7.63
C ASP A 82 -5.85 -5.48 -8.16
N THR A 83 -5.74 -6.60 -8.85
CA THR A 83 -6.91 -7.32 -9.38
C THR A 83 -7.68 -8.09 -8.32
N LYS A 84 -7.14 -8.26 -7.11
CA LYS A 84 -7.70 -9.09 -6.04
C LYS A 84 -8.30 -8.27 -4.88
N GLY A 85 -7.98 -6.97 -4.82
CA GLY A 85 -8.34 -6.09 -3.71
C GLY A 85 -7.53 -6.34 -2.44
N THR A 86 -6.46 -7.15 -2.51
CA THR A 86 -5.69 -7.58 -1.33
C THR A 86 -4.41 -6.80 -1.12
N ASN A 87 -4.08 -5.86 -2.02
CA ASN A 87 -2.93 -4.98 -1.88
C ASN A 87 -3.33 -3.75 -1.04
N TYR A 88 -2.39 -3.23 -0.26
CA TYR A 88 -2.55 -1.96 0.42
C TYR A 88 -1.80 -0.88 -0.34
N LYS A 89 -2.43 0.28 -0.47
CA LYS A 89 -1.88 1.44 -1.15
C LYS A 89 -2.06 2.68 -0.28
N TYR A 90 -0.97 3.38 -0.03
CA TYR A 90 -0.95 4.62 0.73
C TYR A 90 -0.43 5.77 -0.12
N GLU A 91 -0.95 6.95 0.17
CA GLU A 91 -0.53 8.22 -0.38
C GLU A 91 0.07 9.04 0.77
N VAL A 92 1.19 9.71 0.51
CA VAL A 92 1.85 10.60 1.48
C VAL A 92 2.31 11.86 0.74
N ALA A 93 1.97 13.04 1.25
CA ALA A 93 2.48 14.28 0.70
C ALA A 93 3.97 14.44 1.01
N LEU A 94 4.80 14.85 0.05
CA LEU A 94 6.24 15.05 0.30
C LEU A 94 6.51 16.14 1.35
N ALA A 95 5.70 17.21 1.32
CA ALA A 95 5.75 18.31 2.28
C ALA A 95 5.02 18.00 3.59
N GLY A 96 4.37 16.84 3.68
CA GLY A 96 3.66 16.39 4.87
C GLY A 96 4.61 16.04 6.03
N PRO A 97 4.11 15.97 7.26
CA PRO A 97 4.91 15.59 8.40
C PRO A 97 5.36 14.12 8.28
N ALA A 98 6.62 13.85 8.61
CA ALA A 98 7.20 12.50 8.50
C ALA A 98 6.40 11.42 9.25
N VAL A 99 5.61 11.78 10.26
CA VAL A 99 4.73 10.87 11.00
C VAL A 99 3.73 10.15 10.09
N GLU A 100 3.26 10.77 9.02
CA GLU A 100 2.32 10.13 8.07
C GLU A 100 2.96 8.95 7.36
N LEU A 101 4.23 9.09 6.94
CA LEU A 101 5.00 8.01 6.35
C LEU A 101 5.18 6.86 7.35
N HIS A 102 5.56 7.18 8.60
CA HIS A 102 5.73 6.17 9.65
C HIS A 102 4.41 5.43 9.94
N ASN A 103 3.30 6.15 10.01
CA ASN A 103 1.98 5.58 10.21
C ASN A 103 1.60 4.64 9.06
N CYS A 104 1.89 5.01 7.81
CA CYS A 104 1.66 4.14 6.65
C CYS A 104 2.51 2.87 6.72
N MET A 105 3.80 2.99 7.04
CA MET A 105 4.69 1.85 7.17
C MET A 105 4.28 0.91 8.31
N ALA A 106 3.81 1.45 9.43
CA ALA A 106 3.30 0.66 10.55
C ALA A 106 2.07 -0.18 10.14
N LYS A 107 1.14 0.39 9.36
CA LYS A 107 -0.03 -0.36 8.83
C LYS A 107 0.38 -1.51 7.91
N LEU A 108 1.51 -1.41 7.24
CA LEU A 108 2.04 -2.48 6.36
C LEU A 108 2.72 -3.63 7.12
N LEU A 109 2.93 -3.52 8.43
CA LEU A 109 3.45 -4.64 9.25
C LEU A 109 2.48 -5.82 9.31
N ALA A 110 1.18 -5.59 9.10
CA ALA A 110 0.18 -6.64 9.12
C ALA A 110 0.48 -7.72 8.07
N HIS A 111 0.40 -9.00 8.47
CA HIS A 111 0.64 -10.13 7.59
C HIS A 111 -0.39 -10.16 6.45
N PRO A 112 0.02 -10.33 5.18
CA PRO A 112 -0.88 -10.12 4.04
C PRO A 112 -2.06 -11.11 3.95
N LEU A 113 -1.92 -12.33 4.49
CA LEU A 113 -3.03 -13.29 4.59
C LEU A 113 -3.93 -13.09 5.82
N GLN A 114 -3.56 -12.22 6.76
CA GLN A 114 -4.30 -12.01 8.01
C GLN A 114 -4.89 -10.61 8.14
N ARG A 115 -4.43 -9.66 7.31
CA ARG A 115 -5.00 -8.32 7.25
C ARG A 115 -6.35 -8.35 6.51
N PRO A 116 -7.33 -7.53 6.93
CA PRO A 116 -8.56 -7.35 6.17
C PRO A 116 -8.29 -6.54 4.89
N PHE A 117 -9.31 -6.36 4.06
CA PHE A 117 -9.24 -5.33 3.00
C PHE A 117 -8.93 -3.96 3.59
N GLN A 118 -8.20 -3.12 2.85
CA GLN A 118 -7.74 -1.82 3.34
C GLN A 118 -8.90 -0.93 3.80
N SER A 119 -10.04 -0.99 3.12
CA SER A 119 -11.28 -0.28 3.46
C SER A 119 -11.88 -0.68 4.81
N HIS A 120 -11.51 -1.84 5.35
CA HIS A 120 -12.01 -2.35 6.64
C HIS A 120 -10.96 -2.24 7.76
N ALA A 121 -9.74 -1.77 7.46
CA ALA A 121 -8.70 -1.63 8.47
C ALA A 121 -8.89 -0.33 9.26
N ALA A 122 -9.18 -0.46 10.55
CA ALA A 122 -9.31 0.65 11.50
C ALA A 122 -8.38 0.43 12.70
N TYR A 123 -7.75 1.51 13.18
CA TYR A 123 -6.73 1.45 14.23
C TYR A 123 -7.07 2.34 15.45
N GLY A 124 -7.97 3.31 15.31
CA GLY A 124 -8.50 4.12 16.42
C GLY A 124 -9.62 3.37 17.14
N LEU A 125 -9.27 2.32 17.88
CA LEU A 125 -10.23 1.51 18.64
C LEU A 125 -10.47 2.02 20.06
N LEU A 126 -9.57 2.89 20.54
CA LEU A 126 -9.76 3.57 21.82
C LEU A 126 -10.65 4.78 21.56
N GLU A 127 -11.60 5.01 22.48
CA GLU A 127 -12.33 6.27 22.53
C GLU A 127 -11.31 7.39 22.70
N GLU A 128 -11.46 8.48 21.95
CA GLU A 128 -10.73 9.70 22.23
C GLU A 128 -11.10 10.08 23.66
N GLU A 129 -10.18 9.92 24.62
CA GLU A 129 -10.36 10.52 25.94
C GLU A 129 -10.64 11.99 25.67
N GLU A 130 -11.86 12.44 25.99
CA GLU A 130 -12.22 13.85 26.00
C GLU A 130 -11.05 14.59 26.63
N SER A 131 -10.37 15.41 25.82
CA SER A 131 -9.24 16.18 26.26
C SER A 131 -9.71 16.99 27.45
N ALA A 132 -9.38 16.53 28.66
CA ALA A 132 -9.67 17.24 29.88
C ALA A 132 -9.06 18.62 29.69
N GLU A 133 -9.92 19.65 29.64
CA GLU A 133 -9.51 21.03 29.62
C GLU A 133 -8.69 21.26 30.90
N ILE A 134 -7.37 21.13 30.80
CA ILE A 134 -6.47 21.57 31.85
C ILE A 134 -6.41 23.09 31.69
N GLU A 135 -7.44 23.75 32.20
CA GLU A 135 -7.44 25.19 32.46
C GLU A 135 -6.44 25.44 33.61
N ALA A 136 -5.15 25.49 33.27
CA ALA A 136 -4.12 25.93 34.19
C ALA A 136 -4.15 27.46 34.27
N THR A 137 -4.93 27.98 35.21
CA THR A 137 -4.77 29.34 35.71
C THR A 137 -3.56 29.41 36.65
N VAL A 138 -2.60 30.28 36.32
CA VAL A 138 -1.73 30.96 37.30
C VAL A 138 -1.59 32.42 36.87
#